data_AF-F9ZR16-F1
#
_entry.id   AF-F9ZR16-F1
#
_cell.length_a   1.000
_cell.length_b   1.000
_cell.length_c   1.000
_cell.angle_alpha   90.00
_cell.angle_beta   90.00
_cell.angle_gamma   90.00
#
_symmetry.space_group_name_H-M   'P 1'
#
loop_
_entity.id
_entity.type
_entity.pdbx_description
1 polymer ?
#
loop_
_entity_poly.entity_id
_entity_poly.type
_entity_poly.pdbx_seq_one_letter_code
_entity_poly.pdbx_strand_id
1 'polypeptide(L)'
;MNLGAFKNDNLGQPSTYAGGVATDGYHSDNGGALRLAYHWHGSTGERHAVFSVAAKGGQLQAGDRQGTRWAVTAAMNGTWGPWNLKLQAVDYAYNVPRNASYGGVILPRSSIIAENYGFAYRIPAKGQLYGASLKRSFSVHWGPVHTVSL
;
A
#
# COMPACT_ATOMS: atom_id res chain seq x y z
N MET A 1 -6.89 -20.34 0.60
CA MET A 1 -6.45 -19.22 1.47
C MET A 1 -4.95 -19.09 1.35
N ASN A 2 -4.40 -17.88 1.26
CA ASN A 2 -2.96 -17.64 1.19
C ASN A 2 -2.52 -16.73 2.35
N LEU A 3 -1.39 -17.04 2.97
CA LEU A 3 -0.80 -16.34 4.10
C LEU A 3 0.69 -16.09 3.80
N GLY A 4 1.16 -14.86 4.04
CA GLY A 4 2.58 -14.50 3.94
C GLY A 4 3.03 -13.61 5.10
N ALA A 5 4.24 -13.85 5.60
CA ALA A 5 4.87 -13.06 6.65
C ALA A 5 6.32 -12.70 6.26
N PHE A 6 6.72 -11.46 6.51
CA PHE A 6 8.05 -10.97 6.16
C PHE A 6 8.65 -10.20 7.35
N LYS A 7 9.96 -10.38 7.57
CA LYS A 7 10.75 -9.63 8.55
C LYS A 7 11.78 -8.81 7.77
N ASN A 8 11.95 -7.54 8.14
CA ASN A 8 12.82 -6.57 7.46
C ASN A 8 12.37 -6.27 6.02
N ASP A 9 11.20 -5.63 5.90
CA ASP A 9 10.49 -5.38 4.63
C ASP A 9 11.21 -4.46 3.64
N ASN A 10 12.29 -3.77 4.07
CA ASN A 10 13.07 -2.86 3.22
C ASN A 10 14.51 -3.31 2.95
N LEU A 11 14.98 -4.44 3.52
CA LEU A 11 16.37 -4.95 3.36
C LEU A 11 17.47 -3.88 3.57
N GLY A 12 17.20 -2.81 4.34
CA GLY A 12 18.13 -1.68 4.52
C GLY A 12 18.35 -0.81 3.27
N GLN A 13 17.50 -0.92 2.24
CA GLN A 13 17.61 -0.07 1.05
C GLN A 13 17.08 1.34 1.36
N PRO A 14 17.91 2.40 1.18
CA PRO A 14 17.51 3.79 1.43
C PRO A 14 16.55 4.31 0.35
N SER A 15 16.47 3.61 -0.79
CA SER A 15 15.63 3.91 -1.93
C SER A 15 15.19 2.59 -2.56
N THR A 16 13.89 2.41 -2.72
CA THR A 16 13.33 1.36 -3.56
C THR A 16 12.68 2.02 -4.77
N TYR A 17 12.88 1.45 -5.96
CA TYR A 17 12.11 1.81 -7.18
C TYR A 17 10.58 1.71 -7.00
N ALA A 18 10.12 1.13 -5.88
CA ALA A 18 8.73 1.04 -5.48
C ALA A 18 8.16 2.33 -4.81
N GLY A 19 8.99 3.34 -4.53
CA GLY A 19 8.58 4.66 -4.04
C GLY A 19 8.02 4.70 -2.61
N GLY A 20 8.01 5.90 -2.00
CA GLY A 20 7.34 6.14 -0.71
C GLY A 20 8.12 5.71 0.53
N VAL A 21 9.45 5.64 0.43
CA VAL A 21 10.33 5.38 1.57
C VAL A 21 10.58 6.69 2.30
N ALA A 22 10.41 6.69 3.63
CA ALA A 22 10.72 7.86 4.45
C ALA A 22 12.23 8.17 4.36
N THR A 23 12.59 9.42 4.06
CA THR A 23 13.96 9.88 3.80
C THR A 23 14.23 11.19 4.56
N ASP A 24 15.45 11.74 4.49
CA ASP A 24 15.79 13.07 5.00
C ASP A 24 15.48 13.26 6.50
N GLY A 25 16.18 12.47 7.32
CA GLY A 25 15.97 12.41 8.76
C GLY A 25 14.94 11.36 9.20
N TYR A 26 14.36 10.59 8.27
CA TYR A 26 13.56 9.42 8.59
C TYR A 26 14.20 8.14 8.05
N HIS A 27 14.19 7.06 8.84
CA HIS A 27 14.67 5.74 8.43
C HIS A 27 13.72 4.66 8.96
N SER A 28 13.45 3.63 8.16
CA SER A 28 12.66 2.47 8.59
C SER A 28 13.60 1.34 8.96
N ASP A 29 13.78 1.08 10.26
CA ASP A 29 14.79 0.13 10.73
C ASP A 29 14.28 -1.31 10.72
N ASN A 30 13.51 -1.69 11.73
CA ASN A 30 12.98 -3.04 11.89
C ASN A 30 11.47 -3.04 11.71
N GLY A 31 10.96 -3.99 10.94
CA GLY A 31 9.55 -4.08 10.64
C GLY A 31 9.12 -5.48 10.21
N GLY A 32 7.81 -5.67 10.21
CA GLY A 32 7.18 -6.89 9.74
C GLY A 32 5.95 -6.59 8.90
N ALA A 33 5.62 -7.53 8.02
CA ALA A 33 4.40 -7.48 7.22
C ALA A 33 3.68 -8.83 7.25
N LEU A 34 2.35 -8.78 7.23
CA LEU A 34 1.44 -9.91 7.20
C LEU A 34 0.41 -9.69 6.10
N ARG A 35 0.14 -10.71 5.28
CA ARG A 35 -0.91 -10.67 4.26
C ARG A 35 -1.75 -11.93 4.30
N LEU A 36 -3.06 -11.76 4.17
CA LEU A 36 -4.05 -12.81 4.00
C LEU A 36 -4.86 -12.57 2.74
N ALA A 37 -5.11 -13.64 1.97
CA ALA A 37 -5.99 -13.60 0.82
C ALA A 37 -6.95 -14.80 0.80
N TYR A 38 -8.21 -14.52 0.52
CA TYR A 38 -9.29 -15.47 0.39
C TYR A 38 -9.84 -15.42 -1.04
N HIS A 39 -9.88 -16.58 -1.69
CA HIS A 39 -10.41 -16.76 -3.04
C HIS A 39 -11.78 -17.40 -2.92
N TRP A 40 -12.80 -16.63 -3.29
CA TRP A 40 -14.17 -17.09 -3.40
C TRP A 40 -14.48 -17.45 -4.85
N HIS A 41 -15.14 -18.58 -5.04
CA HIS A 41 -15.66 -19.03 -6.32
C HIS A 41 -17.18 -19.18 -6.20
N GLY A 42 -17.91 -18.62 -7.15
CA GLY A 42 -19.36 -18.80 -7.25
C GLY A 42 -19.73 -20.17 -7.79
N SER A 43 -21.02 -20.50 -7.71
CA SER A 43 -21.57 -21.76 -8.23
C SER A 43 -21.41 -21.92 -9.74
N THR A 44 -21.25 -20.82 -10.47
CA THR A 44 -20.87 -20.80 -11.88
C THR A 44 -19.44 -20.27 -12.01
N GLY A 45 -18.64 -20.87 -12.91
CA GLY A 45 -17.22 -20.51 -13.12
C GLY A 45 -16.97 -19.06 -13.54
N GLU A 46 -18.04 -18.32 -13.89
CA GLU A 46 -18.03 -16.91 -14.30
C GLU A 46 -17.98 -15.92 -13.13
N ARG A 47 -18.08 -16.41 -11.89
CA ARG A 47 -18.08 -15.59 -10.67
C ARG A 47 -16.90 -15.96 -9.79
N HIS A 48 -15.97 -15.04 -9.59
CA HIS A 48 -14.86 -15.23 -8.67
C HIS A 48 -14.52 -13.90 -8.01
N ALA A 49 -14.10 -13.96 -6.75
CA ALA A 49 -13.65 -12.77 -6.03
C ALA A 49 -12.47 -13.12 -5.14
N VAL A 50 -11.49 -12.23 -5.10
CA VAL A 50 -10.36 -12.31 -4.20
C VAL A 50 -10.48 -11.17 -3.21
N PHE A 51 -10.58 -11.52 -1.94
CA PHE A 51 -10.52 -10.59 -0.82
C PHE A 51 -9.14 -10.69 -0.22
N SER A 52 -8.48 -9.57 0.04
CA SER A 52 -7.19 -9.56 0.70
C SER A 52 -7.08 -8.48 1.75
N VAL A 53 -6.44 -8.81 2.85
CA VAL A 53 -6.04 -7.86 3.87
C VAL A 53 -4.54 -7.97 4.07
N ALA A 54 -3.87 -6.84 4.27
CA ALA A 54 -2.46 -6.83 4.62
C ALA A 54 -2.18 -5.75 5.64
N ALA A 55 -1.22 -6.01 6.52
CA ALA A 55 -0.72 -5.04 7.48
C ALA A 55 0.80 -5.06 7.44
N LYS A 56 1.43 -3.91 7.60
CA LYS A 56 2.85 -3.78 7.86
C LYS A 56 3.09 -2.77 8.97
N GLY A 57 4.16 -2.93 9.71
CA GLY A 57 4.53 -1.98 10.75
C GLY A 57 5.90 -2.26 11.33
N GLY A 58 6.41 -1.30 12.07
CA GLY A 58 7.77 -1.37 12.60
C GLY A 58 8.24 -0.07 13.21
N GLN A 59 9.55 -0.02 13.45
CA GLN A 59 10.26 1.15 13.94
C GLN A 59 10.48 2.17 12.81
N LEU A 60 10.42 3.43 13.20
CA LEU A 60 10.73 4.59 12.37
C LEU A 60 11.76 5.43 13.12
N GLN A 61 13.02 5.38 12.74
CA GLN A 61 13.98 6.38 13.19
C GLN A 61 13.58 7.74 12.62
N ALA A 62 13.48 8.74 13.48
CA ALA A 62 13.20 10.13 13.15
C ALA A 62 14.29 11.00 13.79
N GLY A 63 15.33 11.28 13.01
CA GLY A 63 16.50 12.01 13.45
C GLY A 63 17.23 11.28 14.57
N ASP A 64 17.32 11.92 15.72
CA ASP A 64 17.92 11.40 16.94
C ASP A 64 17.01 10.45 17.75
N ARG A 65 15.74 10.26 17.36
CA ARG A 65 14.76 9.51 18.16
C ARG A 65 14.08 8.39 17.39
N GLN A 66 13.62 7.38 18.12
CA GLN A 66 12.88 6.27 17.55
C GLN A 66 11.36 6.43 17.74
N GLY A 67 10.63 6.36 16.64
CA GLY A 67 9.17 6.32 16.54
C GLY A 67 8.69 5.00 15.95
N THR A 68 7.43 4.99 15.49
CA THR A 68 6.80 3.79 14.92
C THR A 68 6.08 4.10 13.62
N ARG A 69 6.00 3.15 12.70
CA ARG A 69 5.16 3.21 11.50
C ARG A 69 4.22 2.02 11.43
N TRP A 70 3.06 2.20 10.83
CA TRP A 70 2.19 1.11 10.43
C TRP A 70 1.34 1.50 9.23
N ALA A 71 0.89 0.49 8.48
CA ALA A 71 -0.10 0.61 7.43
C ALA A 71 -0.93 -0.66 7.36
N VAL A 72 -2.23 -0.53 7.12
CA VAL A 72 -3.17 -1.63 6.89
C VAL A 72 -3.90 -1.38 5.58
N THR A 73 -4.20 -2.44 4.86
CA THR A 73 -5.00 -2.38 3.64
C THR A 73 -6.01 -3.50 3.61
N ALA A 74 -7.18 -3.18 3.06
CA ALA A 74 -8.18 -4.15 2.64
C ALA A 74 -8.43 -3.92 1.14
N ALA A 75 -8.49 -5.00 0.37
CA ALA A 75 -8.74 -4.94 -1.06
C ALA A 75 -9.63 -6.09 -1.51
N MET A 76 -10.41 -5.82 -2.56
CA MET A 76 -11.25 -6.78 -3.25
C MET A 76 -11.01 -6.67 -4.75
N ASN A 77 -10.92 -7.79 -5.44
CA ASN A 77 -10.99 -7.87 -6.89
C ASN A 77 -11.97 -8.98 -7.25
N GLY A 78 -13.13 -8.63 -7.80
CA GLY A 78 -14.16 -9.59 -8.15
C GLY A 78 -14.63 -9.44 -9.58
N THR A 79 -14.97 -10.57 -10.18
CA THR A 79 -15.54 -10.68 -11.51
C THR A 79 -16.89 -11.36 -11.40
N TRP A 80 -17.91 -10.77 -12.00
CA TRP A 80 -19.28 -11.28 -12.05
C TRP A 80 -19.80 -11.17 -13.48
N GLY A 81 -19.60 -12.23 -14.27
CA GLY A 81 -19.93 -12.22 -15.70
C GLY A 81 -19.15 -11.13 -16.45
N PRO A 82 -19.82 -10.18 -17.13
CA PRO A 82 -19.12 -9.13 -17.88
C PRO A 82 -18.46 -8.06 -17.00
N TRP A 83 -18.78 -8.01 -15.70
CA TRP A 83 -18.31 -6.96 -14.80
C TRP A 83 -17.08 -7.40 -14.00
N ASN A 84 -16.12 -6.49 -13.83
CA ASN A 84 -15.03 -6.61 -12.87
C ASN A 84 -14.98 -5.36 -11.98
N LEU A 85 -14.97 -5.56 -10.66
CA LEU A 85 -14.92 -4.50 -9.67
C LEU A 85 -13.71 -4.70 -8.77
N LYS A 86 -12.90 -3.65 -8.64
CA LYS A 86 -11.75 -3.58 -7.76
C LYS A 86 -11.97 -2.48 -6.73
N LEU A 87 -11.75 -2.82 -5.46
CA LEU A 87 -11.83 -1.89 -4.34
C LEU A 87 -10.54 -2.01 -3.53
N GLN A 88 -10.03 -0.89 -3.04
CA GLN A 88 -8.90 -0.85 -2.12
C GLN A 88 -9.11 0.27 -1.10
N ALA A 89 -8.86 -0.04 0.16
CA ALA A 89 -8.73 0.93 1.24
C ALA A 89 -7.37 0.73 1.91
N VAL A 90 -6.73 1.83 2.28
CA VAL A 90 -5.46 1.86 3.01
C VAL A 90 -5.60 2.86 4.14
N ASP A 91 -5.15 2.49 5.33
CA ASP A 91 -4.95 3.41 6.46
C ASP A 91 -3.51 3.29 6.92
N TYR A 92 -2.85 4.40 7.22
CA TYR A 92 -1.44 4.40 7.60
C TYR A 92 -1.12 5.52 8.58
N ALA A 93 -0.07 5.30 9.37
CA ALA A 93 0.50 6.32 10.22
C ALA A 93 2.01 6.15 10.43
N TYR A 94 2.69 7.28 10.55
CA TYR A 94 4.08 7.49 10.91
C TYR A 94 4.09 8.32 12.19
N ASN A 95 4.38 7.68 13.32
CA ASN A 95 4.40 8.32 14.63
C ASN A 95 5.79 8.90 14.88
N VAL A 96 5.97 10.16 14.52
CA VAL A 96 7.19 10.93 14.81
C VAL A 96 7.21 11.33 16.30
N PRO A 97 8.26 10.99 17.06
CA PRO A 97 8.40 11.38 18.46
C PRO A 97 8.41 12.91 18.65
N ARG A 98 8.02 13.38 19.85
CA ARG A 98 8.18 14.80 20.20
C ARG A 98 9.65 15.15 20.24
N ASN A 99 9.98 16.35 19.73
CA ASN A 99 11.34 16.91 19.72
C ASN A 99 12.36 16.04 19.00
N ALA A 100 11.91 15.16 18.09
CA ALA A 100 12.80 14.52 17.13
C ALA A 100 13.47 15.60 16.28
N SER A 101 14.78 15.53 16.12
CA SER A 101 15.55 16.54 15.40
C SER A 101 16.58 15.91 14.47
N TYR A 102 16.75 16.54 13.31
CA TYR A 102 17.72 16.14 12.30
C TYR A 102 18.39 17.39 11.73
N GLY A 103 19.73 17.40 11.69
CA GLY A 103 20.49 18.57 11.22
C GLY A 103 20.20 19.87 12.00
N GLY A 104 19.83 19.77 13.28
CA GLY A 104 19.46 20.93 14.11
C GLY A 104 18.04 21.46 13.91
N VAL A 105 17.23 20.80 13.06
CA VAL A 105 15.83 21.18 12.81
C VAL A 105 14.89 20.17 13.46
N ILE A 106 13.85 20.66 14.14
CA ILE A 106 12.81 19.80 14.72
C ILE A 106 11.94 19.24 13.59
N LEU A 107 11.84 17.91 13.56
CA LEU A 107 11.05 17.18 12.59
C LEU A 107 9.54 17.36 12.85
N PRO A 108 8.73 17.64 11.81
CA PRO A 108 7.29 17.80 11.96
C PRO A 108 6.61 16.48 12.33
N ARG A 109 5.55 16.55 13.14
CA ARG A 109 4.74 15.38 13.53
C ARG A 109 3.52 15.14 12.65
N SER A 110 3.14 16.13 11.86
CA SER A 110 1.97 16.09 10.97
C SER A 110 2.31 15.60 9.56
N SER A 111 3.59 15.51 9.21
CA SER A 111 4.07 15.14 7.89
C SER A 111 5.41 14.45 7.96
N ILE A 112 5.71 13.60 7.00
CA ILE A 112 7.04 13.04 6.79
C ILE A 112 7.54 13.40 5.38
N ILE A 113 8.84 13.32 5.18
CA ILE A 113 9.44 13.42 3.85
C ILE A 113 9.59 11.99 3.33
N ALA A 114 9.00 11.74 2.17
CA ALA A 114 9.11 10.48 1.45
C ALA A 114 9.77 10.73 0.10
N GLU A 115 10.65 9.84 -0.31
CA GLU A 115 11.31 9.92 -1.62
C GLU A 115 10.64 9.00 -2.62
N ASN A 116 10.52 9.48 -3.85
CA ASN A 116 10.25 8.64 -5.00
C ASN A 116 11.05 9.16 -6.20
N TYR A 117 11.76 8.27 -6.91
CA TYR A 117 12.58 8.61 -8.08
C TYR A 117 13.57 9.77 -7.84
N GLY A 118 14.19 9.85 -6.66
CA GLY A 118 15.16 10.91 -6.33
C GLY A 118 14.52 12.26 -6.02
N PHE A 119 13.19 12.36 -5.99
CA PHE A 119 12.47 13.55 -5.56
C PHE A 119 11.85 13.34 -4.18
N ALA A 120 12.15 14.27 -3.27
CA ALA A 120 11.61 14.29 -1.93
C ALA A 120 10.28 15.06 -1.90
N TYR A 121 9.24 14.42 -1.37
CA TYR A 121 7.92 15.01 -1.21
C TYR A 121 7.45 14.92 0.22
N ARG A 122 6.73 15.95 0.66
CA ARG A 122 6.12 15.95 1.98
C ARG A 122 4.73 15.34 1.89
N ILE A 123 4.53 14.25 2.62
CA ILE A 123 3.23 13.58 2.73
C ILE A 123 2.69 13.69 4.16
N PRO A 124 1.38 13.61 4.36
CA PRO A 124 0.80 13.53 5.71
C PRO A 124 1.42 12.37 6.50
N ALA A 125 1.69 12.59 7.78
CA ALA A 125 2.21 11.55 8.66
C ALA A 125 1.16 10.45 8.89
N LYS A 126 -0.12 10.71 8.64
CA LYS A 126 -1.21 9.73 8.72
C LYS A 126 -2.27 10.04 7.68
N GLY A 127 -2.96 9.03 7.19
CA GLY A 127 -4.02 9.24 6.22
C GLY A 127 -4.69 7.96 5.76
N GLN A 128 -5.83 8.15 5.11
CA GLN A 128 -6.62 7.09 4.52
C GLN A 128 -6.70 7.30 3.01
N LEU A 129 -6.51 6.22 2.25
CA LEU A 129 -6.57 6.23 0.79
C LEU A 129 -7.63 5.21 0.36
N TYR A 130 -8.50 5.62 -0.55
CA TYR A 130 -9.57 4.79 -1.08
C TYR A 130 -9.49 4.77 -2.61
N GLY A 131 -9.66 3.60 -3.20
CA GLY A 131 -9.66 3.39 -4.63
C GLY A 131 -10.78 2.45 -5.04
N ALA A 132 -11.47 2.81 -6.12
CA ALA A 132 -12.49 1.97 -6.74
C ALA A 132 -12.30 2.00 -8.26
N SER A 133 -12.43 0.84 -8.89
CA SER A 133 -12.41 0.71 -10.34
C SER A 133 -13.47 -0.30 -10.77
N LEU A 134 -14.30 0.11 -11.71
CA LEU A 134 -15.33 -0.72 -12.32
C LEU A 134 -15.00 -0.87 -13.79
N LYS A 135 -15.01 -2.10 -14.27
CA LYS A 135 -14.76 -2.49 -15.65
C LYS A 135 -15.94 -3.32 -16.15
N ARG A 136 -16.36 -3.11 -17.40
CA ARG A 136 -17.35 -3.93 -18.10
C ARG A 136 -16.79 -4.44 -19.42
N SER A 137 -16.97 -5.72 -19.67
CA SER A 137 -16.63 -6.38 -20.93
C SER A 137 -17.86 -6.51 -21.81
N PHE A 138 -17.70 -6.18 -23.08
CA PHE A 138 -18.73 -6.27 -24.11
C PHE A 138 -18.29 -7.28 -25.17
N SER A 139 -19.18 -8.22 -25.49
CA SER A 139 -18.99 -9.12 -26.63
C SER A 139 -19.27 -8.33 -27.90
N VAL A 140 -18.24 -8.20 -28.74
CA VAL A 140 -18.33 -7.57 -30.07
C VAL A 140 -17.90 -8.59 -31.12
N HIS A 141 -18.44 -8.47 -32.33
CA HIS A 141 -18.13 -9.35 -33.46
C HIS A 141 -17.52 -8.54 -34.60
N TRP A 142 -16.41 -7.85 -34.32
CA TRP A 142 -15.71 -7.00 -35.29
C TRP A 142 -14.52 -7.75 -35.90
N GLY A 143 -14.81 -8.78 -36.70
CA GLY A 143 -13.78 -9.66 -37.27
C GLY A 143 -13.04 -10.45 -36.18
N PRO A 144 -11.71 -10.34 -36.04
CA PRO A 144 -10.93 -11.08 -35.03
C PRO A 144 -11.07 -10.53 -33.60
N VAL A 145 -11.70 -9.35 -33.42
CA VAL A 145 -11.94 -8.77 -32.10
C VAL A 145 -13.27 -9.28 -31.57
N HIS A 146 -13.18 -10.16 -30.57
CA HIS A 146 -14.34 -10.82 -29.94
C HIS A 146 -14.77 -10.18 -28.62
N THR A 147 -13.95 -9.30 -28.03
CA THR A 147 -14.26 -8.65 -26.75
C THR A 147 -13.57 -7.30 -26.63
N VAL A 148 -14.31 -6.29 -26.17
CA VAL A 148 -13.78 -4.99 -25.77
C VAL A 148 -14.15 -4.76 -24.31
N SER A 149 -13.28 -4.11 -23.55
CA SER A 149 -13.59 -3.72 -22.18
C SER A 149 -13.37 -2.24 -21.95
N LEU A 150 -14.26 -1.65 -21.15
CA LEU A 150 -14.21 -0.26 -20.69
C LEU A 150 -14.18 -0.24 -19.17
#